data_AF-A0A3D0WBJ8-F1
#
_entry.id   AF-A0A3D0WBJ8-F1
#
_cell.length_a   1.000
_cell.length_b   1.000
_cell.length_c   1.000
_cell.angle_alpha   90.00
_cell.angle_beta   90.00
_cell.angle_gamma   90.00
#
_symmetry.space_group_name_H-M   'P 1'
#
loop_
_entity.id
_entity.type
_entity.pdbx_description
1 polymer ?
#
loop_
_entity_poly.entity_id
_entity_poly.type
_entity_poly.pdbx_seq_one_letter_code
_entity_poly.pdbx_strand_id
1 'polypeptide(L)' 'LKHLGSLEFSKQLLTHAKVAVAPGVGYGEDGEGYVRIAMVENEQRLRQAARNVKRYLQSMGVNTPAQASNG' A
#
# COMPACT_ATOMS: atom_id res chain seq x y z
N LEU A 1 8.12 5.56 5.00
CA LEU A 1 6.85 5.36 5.76
C LEU A 1 6.96 4.35 6.92
N LYS A 2 8.14 3.78 7.20
CA LYS A 2 8.30 2.75 8.26
C LYS A 2 7.85 3.19 9.66
N HIS A 3 7.95 4.49 9.98
CA HIS A 3 7.55 5.06 11.27
C HIS A 3 6.03 4.98 11.56
N LEU A 4 5.17 4.78 10.54
CA LEU A 4 3.73 4.63 10.75
C LEU A 4 3.39 3.28 11.41
N GLY A 5 4.23 2.28 11.20
CA GLY A 5 3.92 0.90 11.55
C GLY A 5 2.82 0.28 10.67
N SER A 6 2.62 -1.02 10.81
CA SER A 6 1.76 -1.82 9.93
C SER A 6 0.27 -1.46 10.04
N LEU A 7 -0.21 -1.17 11.26
CA LEU A 7 -1.61 -0.85 11.52
C LEU A 7 -2.02 0.51 10.93
N GLU A 8 -1.26 1.56 11.24
CA GLU A 8 -1.60 2.91 10.77
C GLU A 8 -1.43 3.02 9.25
N PHE A 9 -0.39 2.41 8.69
CA PHE A 9 -0.23 2.34 7.24
C PHE A 9 -1.43 1.65 6.56
N SER A 10 -1.93 0.55 7.13
CA SER A 10 -3.12 -0.16 6.62
C SER A 10 -4.38 0.72 6.66
N LYS A 11 -4.58 1.50 7.73
CA LYS A 11 -5.68 2.48 7.83
C LYS A 11 -5.58 3.58 6.77
N GLN A 12 -4.38 4.10 6.52
CA GLN A 12 -4.20 5.12 5.49
C GLN A 12 -4.45 4.59 4.08
N LEU A 13 -4.04 3.36 3.78
CA LEU A 13 -4.38 2.70 2.50
C LEU A 13 -5.90 2.55 2.33
N LEU A 14 -6.62 2.16 3.39
CA LEU A 14 -8.07 2.06 3.34
C LEU A 14 -8.72 3.42 3.08
N THR A 15 -8.34 4.43 3.86
CA THR A 15 -8.97 5.76 3.83
C THR A 15 -8.64 6.54 2.56
N HIS A 16 -7.36 6.59 2.18
CA HIS A 16 -6.85 7.46 1.13
C HIS A 16 -6.66 6.74 -0.21
N ALA A 17 -6.22 5.47 -0.21
CA ALA A 17 -6.04 4.69 -1.43
C ALA A 17 -7.28 3.83 -1.78
N LYS A 18 -8.26 3.71 -0.90
CA LYS A 18 -9.43 2.82 -1.07
C LYS A 18 -9.01 1.35 -1.27
N VAL A 19 -7.95 0.93 -0.58
CA VAL A 19 -7.42 -0.44 -0.62
C VAL A 19 -7.33 -0.98 0.79
N ALA A 20 -8.09 -2.03 1.08
CA ALA A 20 -7.97 -2.77 2.33
C ALA A 20 -6.80 -3.76 2.24
N VAL A 21 -5.96 -3.79 3.28
CA VAL A 21 -4.88 -4.77 3.47
C VAL A 21 -4.90 -5.25 4.92
N ALA A 22 -4.34 -6.43 5.18
CA ALA A 22 -4.21 -6.91 6.56
C ALA A 22 -2.89 -6.41 7.17
N PRO A 23 -2.92 -5.77 8.34
CA PRO A 23 -1.71 -5.28 8.99
C PRO A 23 -0.87 -6.45 9.51
N GLY A 24 0.45 -6.38 9.29
CA GLY A 24 1.39 -7.44 9.63
C GLY A 24 1.47 -7.74 11.14
N VAL A 25 1.26 -6.74 12.01
CA VAL A 25 1.21 -6.95 13.48
C VAL A 25 0.16 -7.98 13.90
N GLY A 26 -0.90 -8.19 13.11
CA GLY A 26 -1.90 -9.23 13.36
C GLY A 26 -1.38 -10.67 13.18
N TYR A 27 -0.15 -10.84 12.70
CA TYR A 27 0.52 -12.14 12.49
C TYR A 27 1.71 -12.37 13.44
N GLY A 28 1.91 -11.49 14.43
CA GLY A 28 3.04 -11.54 15.37
C GLY A 28 3.97 -10.34 15.22
N GLU A 29 4.88 -10.16 16.18
CA GLU A 29 5.81 -9.03 16.23
C GLU A 29 6.71 -8.95 15.00
N ASP A 30 7.14 -10.10 14.47
CA ASP A 30 7.95 -10.19 13.25
C ASP A 30 7.21 -9.72 11.98
N GLY A 31 5.88 -9.62 12.04
CA GLY A 31 5.07 -9.05 10.96
C GLY A 31 5.03 -7.52 10.95
N GLU A 32 5.52 -6.86 12.00
CA GLU A 32 5.49 -5.40 12.09
C GLU A 32 6.31 -4.73 10.97
N GLY A 33 5.78 -3.64 10.43
CA GLY A 33 6.32 -2.99 9.23
C GLY A 33 5.94 -3.64 7.89
N TYR A 34 5.20 -4.76 7.89
CA TYR A 34 4.69 -5.42 6.69
C TYR A 34 3.16 -5.38 6.62
N VAL A 35 2.62 -5.67 5.42
CA VAL A 35 1.19 -5.89 5.19
C VAL A 35 0.99 -7.16 4.37
N ARG A 36 -0.15 -7.84 4.55
CA ARG A 36 -0.53 -9.01 3.75
C ARG A 36 -1.57 -8.61 2.70
N ILE A 37 -1.31 -8.99 1.46
CA ILE A 37 -2.22 -8.82 0.32
C ILE A 37 -2.77 -10.19 -0.07
N ALA A 38 -4.09 -10.31 -0.21
CA ALA A 38 -4.74 -11.52 -0.70
C ALA A 38 -5.09 -11.37 -2.19
N MET A 39 -4.75 -12.35 -3.01
CA MET A 39 -5.06 -12.38 -4.45
C MET A 39 -6.43 -13.00 -4.70
N VAL A 40 -7.48 -12.38 -4.16
CA VAL A 40 -8.87 -12.89 -4.19
C VAL A 40 -9.78 -12.09 -5.13
N GLU A 41 -9.25 -11.05 -5.76
CA GLU A 41 -9.97 -10.15 -6.66
C GLU A 41 -9.54 -10.37 -8.11
N ASN A 42 -10.37 -9.92 -9.06
CA ASN A 42 -10.02 -10.00 -10.48
C ASN A 42 -8.91 -9.01 -10.88
N GLU A 43 -8.31 -9.25 -12.04
CA GLU A 43 -7.17 -8.48 -12.56
C GLU A 43 -7.46 -6.97 -12.67
N GLN A 44 -8.66 -6.59 -13.12
CA GLN A 44 -9.04 -5.19 -13.24
C GLN A 44 -9.04 -4.49 -11.88
N ARG A 45 -9.56 -5.15 -10.84
CA ARG A 45 -9.60 -4.65 -9.46
C ARG A 45 -8.19 -4.56 -8.87
N LEU A 46 -7.33 -5.55 -9.12
CA LEU A 46 -5.92 -5.52 -8.70
C LEU A 46 -5.16 -4.36 -9.36
N ARG A 47 -5.34 -4.14 -10.67
CA ARG A 47 -4.74 -3.00 -11.39
C ARG A 47 -5.25 -1.66 -10.83
N GLN A 48 -6.52 -1.56 -10.45
CA GLN A 48 -7.08 -0.37 -9.83
C GLN A 48 -6.48 -0.11 -8.45
N ALA A 49 -6.37 -1.14 -7.61
CA ALA A 49 -5.73 -1.03 -6.29
C ALA A 49 -4.28 -0.56 -6.42
N ALA A 50 -3.50 -1.15 -7.33
CA ALA A 50 -2.11 -0.74 -7.58
C ALA A 50 -2.00 0.74 -8.01
N ARG A 51 -2.87 1.22 -8.91
CA ARG A 51 -2.90 2.63 -9.31
C ARG A 51 -3.23 3.57 -8.16
N ASN A 52 -4.14 3.18 -7.27
CA ASN A 52 -4.50 4.02 -6.12
C ASN A 52 -3.39 4.06 -5.08
N VAL A 53 -2.76 2.92 -4.79
CA VAL A 53 -1.59 2.84 -3.90
C VAL A 53 -0.46 3.72 -4.45
N LYS A 54 -0.16 3.64 -5.76
CA LYS A 54 0.83 4.51 -6.40
C LYS A 54 0.52 5.99 -6.16
N ARG A 55 -0.72 6.44 -6.43
CA ARG A 55 -1.13 7.83 -6.25
C ARG A 55 -1.02 8.29 -4.78
N TYR A 56 -1.44 7.46 -3.84
CA TYR A 56 -1.32 7.77 -2.42
C TYR A 56 0.15 7.86 -1.99
N LEU A 57 1.01 6.93 -2.40
CA LEU A 57 2.45 6.98 -2.10
C LEU A 57 3.11 8.23 -2.69
N GLN A 58 2.74 8.64 -3.91
CA GLN A 58 3.20 9.90 -4.51
C GLN A 58 2.75 11.13 -3.70
N SER A 59 1.50 11.15 -3.20
CA SER A 59 1.05 12.23 -2.30
C SER A 59 1.80 12.29 -0.96
N MET A 60 2.44 11.19 -0.56
CA MET A 60 3.30 11.11 0.62
C MET A 60 4.78 11.43 0.30
N GLY A 61 5.07 11.92 -0.90
CA GLY A 61 6.44 12.26 -1.34
C GLY A 61 7.32 11.04 -1.65
N VAL A 62 6.74 9.85 -1.80
CA VAL A 62 7.49 8.65 -2.20
C VAL A 62 7.63 8.64 -3.72
N ASN A 63 8.82 9.00 -4.21
CA ASN A 63 9.14 8.92 -5.64
C ASN A 63 9.16 7.46 -6.10
N THR A 64 8.15 7.05 -6.87
CA THR A 64 8.18 5.77 -7.59
C THR A 64 8.95 5.92 -8.91
N PRO A 65 9.93 5.05 -9.22
CA PRO A 65 10.83 5.19 -10.37
C PRO A 65 10.16 5.17 -11.76
N ALA A 66 8.86 4.85 -11.85
CA ALA A 66 8.08 4.89 -13.10
C ALA A 66 7.86 6.31 -13.67
N GLN A 67 8.55 7.33 -13.17
CA GLN A 67 8.51 8.72 -13.65
C GLN A 67 9.87 9.20 -14.19
N ALA A 68 10.90 8.33 -14.21
CA ALA A 68 12.22 8.59 -14.78
C ALA A 68 12.35 7.96 -16.18
N SER A 69 11.53 8.39 -17.14
CA SER A 69 11.73 8.15 -18.57
C SER A 69 10.73 8.99 -19.35
N ASN A 70 11.07 10.25 -19.57
CA ASN A 70 10.59 11.09 -20.67
C ASN A 70 11.57 12.27 -20.76
N GLY A 71 12.70 11.99 -21.41
CA GLY A 71 13.73 12.91 -21.86
C GLY A 71 14.39 12.26 -23.05
#